data_AF-A0A8S9WGA8-F1
#
_entry.id   AF-A0A8S9WGA8-F1
#
_cell.length_a   1.000
_cell.length_b   1.000
_cell.length_c   1.000
_cell.angle_alpha   90.00
_cell.angle_beta   90.00
_cell.angle_gamma   90.00
#
_symmetry.space_group_name_H-M   'P 1'
#
loop_
_entity.id
_entity.type
_entity.pdbx_description
1 polymer ?
#
loop_
_entity_poly.entity_id
_entity_poly.type
_entity_poly.pdbx_seq_one_letter_code
_entity_poly.pdbx_strand_id
1 'polypeptide(L)' 'MLIGGFQRFSLIDYPGKICAIVFTQGCNFRCPYCHNPELVYPKLFSHPIPEEDIFAFLETRHGKLDAVV' A
#
# COMPACT_ATOMS: atom_id res chain seq x y z
N MET A 1 -9.64 -3.97 6.09
CA MET A 1 -9.10 -2.80 5.37
C MET A 1 -9.50 -2.91 3.91
N LEU A 2 -9.84 -1.80 3.24
CA LEU A 2 -9.99 -1.79 1.78
C LEU A 2 -8.63 -1.51 1.17
N ILE A 3 -7.89 -2.53 0.74
CA ILE A 3 -6.53 -2.38 0.21
C ILE A 3 -6.60 -2.15 -1.28
N GLY A 4 -6.25 -0.95 -1.73
CA GLY A 4 -6.31 -0.56 -3.15
C GLY A 4 -5.02 -0.75 -3.91
N GLY A 5 -3.91 -0.90 -3.19
CA GLY A 5 -2.59 -1.09 -3.78
C GLY A 5 -1.61 -1.69 -2.79
N PHE A 6 -0.58 -2.33 -3.33
CA PHE A 6 0.47 -2.94 -2.53
C PHE A 6 1.82 -2.79 -3.21
N GLN A 7 2.72 -2.03 -2.61
CA GLN A 7 4.10 -1.91 -3.07
C GLN A 7 5.00 -2.79 -2.21
N ARG A 8 5.51 -3.86 -2.82
CA ARG A 8 6.25 -4.93 -2.13
C ARG A 8 7.61 -4.50 -1.57
N PHE A 9 8.11 -3.33 -1.95
CA PHE A 9 9.42 -2.83 -1.59
C PHE A 9 9.52 -1.30 -1.70
N SER A 10 10.08 -0.66 -0.68
CA SER A 10 10.52 0.72 -0.67
C SER A 10 11.69 0.92 0.30
N LEU A 11 12.52 1.92 -0.01
CA LEU A 11 13.66 2.35 0.80
C LEU A 11 13.46 3.75 1.41
N ILE A 12 12.36 4.43 1.09
CA ILE A 12 12.18 5.86 1.41
C ILE A 12 10.96 6.13 2.30
N ASP A 13 9.93 5.29 2.23
CA ASP A 13 8.66 5.51 2.93
C ASP A 13 8.73 5.17 4.43
N TYR A 14 9.79 4.47 4.85
CA TYR A 14 10.13 4.29 6.25
C TYR A 14 11.62 4.58 6.47
N PRO A 15 11.98 5.76 7.01
CA PRO A 15 13.37 6.18 7.14
C PRO A 15 14.25 5.14 7.88
N GLY A 16 15.35 4.74 7.23
CA GLY A 16 16.32 3.79 7.79
C GLY A 16 15.85 2.33 7.82
N LYS A 17 14.77 1.99 7.10
CA LYS A 17 14.18 0.64 7.06
C LYS A 17 13.84 0.23 5.64
N ILE A 18 14.06 -1.04 5.31
CA ILE A 18 13.54 -1.64 4.08
C ILE A 18 12.08 -2.02 4.35
N CYS A 19 11.13 -1.48 3.57
CA CYS A 19 9.71 -1.65 3.87
C CYS A 19 8.87 -2.10 2.68
N ALA A 20 7.64 -2.54 2.96
CA ALA A 20 6.56 -2.63 1.99
C ALA A 20 5.46 -1.60 2.35
N ILE A 21 4.69 -1.17 1.36
CA ILE A 21 3.63 -0.16 1.53
C ILE A 21 2.27 -0.78 1.22
N VAL A 22 1.31 -0.65 2.13
CA VAL A 22 -0.09 -1.06 1.96
C VAL A 22 -0.95 0.18 1.75
N PHE A 23 -1.40 0.38 0.52
CA PHE A 23 -2.27 1.51 0.19
C PHE A 23 -3.73 1.15 0.44
N THR A 24 -4.42 1.95 1.26
CA THR A 24 -5.87 1.82 1.46
C THR A 24 -6.65 2.67 0.46
N GLN A 25 -7.85 2.21 0.11
CA GLN A 25 -8.78 2.96 -0.72
C GLN A 25 -9.53 3.99 0.13
N GLY A 26 -9.64 5.20 -0.41
CA GLY A 26 -10.36 6.31 0.20
C GLY A 26 -9.43 7.41 0.69
N CYS A 27 -9.67 8.63 0.21
CA CYS A 27 -9.11 9.85 0.75
C CYS A 27 -10.18 10.94 0.69
N ASN A 28 -10.30 11.76 1.74
CA ASN A 28 -11.26 12.86 1.81
C ASN A 28 -10.76 14.13 1.09
N PHE A 29 -9.53 14.13 0.58
CA PHE A 29 -8.97 15.24 -0.21
C PHE A 29 -9.09 14.97 -1.71
N ARG A 30 -9.04 16.05 -2.51
CA ARG A 30 -9.03 16.03 -3.98
C ARG A 30 -7.88 16.87 -4.50
N CYS A 31 -6.67 16.59 -3.99
CA CYS A 31 -5.48 17.35 -4.33
C CYS A 31 -5.22 17.29 -5.86
N PRO A 32 -5.00 18.41 -6.54
CA PRO A 32 -4.73 18.42 -7.98
C PRO A 32 -3.40 17.73 -8.35
N TYR A 33 -2.49 17.60 -7.38
CA TYR A 33 -1.20 16.92 -7.51
C TYR A 33 -1.20 15.49 -6.93
N CYS A 34 -2.37 14.88 -6.75
CA CYS A 34 -2.44 13.51 -6.21
C CYS A 34 -1.71 12.53 -7.14
N HIS A 35 -0.74 11.79 -6.58
CA HIS A 35 0.00 10.76 -7.32
C HIS A 35 -0.76 9.44 -7.45
N ASN A 36 -1.76 9.20 -6.59
CA ASN A 36 -2.55 7.96 -6.55
C ASN A 36 -4.07 8.24 -6.69
N PRO A 37 -4.52 8.90 -7.77
CA PRO A 37 -5.93 9.26 -7.95
C PRO A 37 -6.88 8.03 -7.95
N GLU A 38 -6.38 6.86 -8.32
CA GLU A 38 -7.07 5.57 -8.27
C GLU A 38 -7.46 5.13 -6.85
N LEU A 39 -6.82 5.67 -5.81
CA LEU A 39 -7.19 5.44 -4.42
C LEU A 39 -8.21 6.47 -3.90
N VAL A 40 -8.54 7.50 -4.70
CA VAL A 40 -9.33 8.67 -4.27
C VAL A 40 -10.71 8.72 -4.91
N TYR A 41 -10.79 8.50 -6.23
CA TYR A 41 -12.04 8.61 -6.97
C TYR A 41 -12.74 7.24 -7.04
N PRO A 42 -13.97 7.09 -6.50
CA PRO A 42 -14.65 5.79 -6.45
C PRO A 42 -14.79 5.08 -7.80
N LYS A 43 -14.95 5.85 -8.88
CA LYS A 43 -15.02 5.33 -10.26
C LYS A 43 -13.72 4.68 -10.77
N LEU A 44 -12.59 4.94 -10.09
CA LEU A 44 -11.27 4.41 -10.41
C LEU A 44 -10.84 3.30 -9.45
N PHE A 45 -11.65 2.97 -8.43
CA PHE A 45 -11.28 1.96 -7.45
C PHE A 45 -11.13 0.60 -8.11
N SER A 46 -10.01 -0.05 -7.81
CA SER A 46 -9.78 -1.46 -8.10
C SER A 46 -10.55 -2.36 -7.14
N HIS A 47 -10.62 -3.65 -7.45
CA HIS A 47 -11.08 -4.63 -6.45
C HIS A 47 -10.09 -4.65 -5.29
N PRO A 48 -10.56 -4.59 -4.03
CA PRO A 48 -9.67 -4.64 -2.89
C PRO A 48 -8.83 -5.92 -2.88
N ILE A 49 -7.54 -5.78 -2.57
CA ILE A 49 -6.63 -6.91 -2.37
C ILE A 49 -7.01 -7.58 -1.03
N PRO A 50 -7.21 -8.91 -1.01
CA PRO A 50 -7.42 -9.65 0.23
C PRO A 50 -6.26 -9.47 1.20
N GLU A 51 -6.56 -9.26 2.49
CA GLU A 51 -5.53 -9.09 3.51
C GLU A 51 -4.64 -10.34 3.64
N GLU A 52 -5.23 -11.52 3.46
CA GLU A 52 -4.53 -12.81 3.44
C GLU A 52 -3.40 -12.86 2.41
N ASP A 53 -3.56 -12.25 1.23
CA ASP A 53 -2.50 -12.18 0.21
C ASP A 53 -1.32 -11.31 0.66
N ILE A 54 -1.62 -10.22 1.39
CA ILE A 54 -0.61 -9.34 1.95
C ILE A 54 0.17 -10.08 3.03
N PHE A 55 -0.53 -10.71 3.98
CA PHE A 55 0.11 -11.48 5.05
C PHE A 55 0.92 -12.64 4.49
N ALA A 56 0.38 -13.40 3.54
CA ALA A 56 1.10 -14.49 2.88
C ALA A 56 2.39 -14.00 2.21
N PHE A 57 2.38 -12.82 1.57
CA PHE A 57 3.61 -12.22 1.06
C PHE A 57 4.59 -11.85 2.18
N LEU A 58 4.13 -11.18 3.25
CA LEU A 58 4.98 -10.71 4.34
C LEU A 58 5.67 -11.85 5.08
N GLU A 59 5.00 -12.99 5.25
CA GLU A 59 5.59 -14.22 5.79
C GLU A 59 6.83 -14.67 4.98
N THR A 60 6.83 -14.52 3.66
CA THR A 60 7.99 -14.85 2.82
C THR A 60 9.18 -13.89 2.97
N ARG A 61 9.01 -12.80 3.72
CA ARG A 61 9.94 -11.66 3.83
C ARG A 61 10.53 -11.47 5.21
N HIS A 62 10.32 -12.40 6.14
CA HIS A 62 11.05 -12.42 7.41
C HIS A 62 12.57 -12.32 7.20
N GLY A 63 13.20 -11.36 7.89
CA GLY A 63 14.63 -11.08 7.77
C GLY A 63 15.07 -10.34 6.50
N LYS A 64 14.13 -9.96 5.62
CA LYS A 64 14.39 -9.21 4.37
C LYS A 64 13.73 -7.83 4.35
N LEU A 65 12.53 -7.72 4.92
CA LEU A 65 11.86 -6.45 5.18
C LEU A 65 11.91 -6.16 6.68
N ASP A 66 12.18 -4.90 7.01
CA ASP A 66 12.25 -4.43 8.40
C ASP A 66 10.94 -3.78 8.88
N ALA A 67 10.08 -3.34 7.96
CA ALA A 67 8.85 -2.63 8.28
C ALA A 67 7.75 -2.78 7.21
N VAL A 68 6.53 -2.40 7.60
CA VAL A 68 5.38 -2.21 6.70
C VAL A 68 4.73 -0.87 7.06
N VAL A 69 4.35 -0.09 6.06
CA VAL A 69 3.73 1.25 6.20
C VAL A 69 2.42 1.36 5.43
#